data_AF-A0A368UYL2-F1
#
_entry.id   AF-A0A368UYL2-F1
#
_cell.length_a   1.000
_cell.length_b   1.000
_cell.length_c   1.000
_cell.angle_alpha   90.00
_cell.angle_beta   90.00
_cell.angle_gamma   90.00
#
_symmetry.space_group_name_H-M   'P 1'
#
loop_
_entity.id
_entity.type
_entity.pdbx_description
1 polymer ?
#
loop_
_entity_poly.entity_id
_entity_poly.type
_entity_poly.pdbx_seq_one_letter_code
_entity_poly.pdbx_strand_id
1 'polypeptide(L)'
;MTFCDKRVTRLQINDAIKLKRVYDAAQSDDGKRVLADRLWPRGLSKTKAQIDLWCQAVCPSTKLRQQYHRGELSYAEFVPAYQAELAELDQPLLELMRMIRQGPITLLSAVKDLQQSHLPVLQHELIQRLHAEDAAASDEPSSPVCYGKQFNHWD
;
A
#
# COMPACT_ATOMS: atom_id res chain seq x y z
N MET A 1 4.59 16.77 -22.82
CA MET A 1 4.56 15.41 -22.22
C MET A 1 3.92 15.53 -20.84
N THR A 2 2.60 15.43 -20.76
CA THR A 2 1.88 15.41 -19.47
C THR A 2 0.82 14.34 -19.58
N PHE A 3 1.18 13.11 -19.24
CA PHE A 3 0.22 12.02 -19.11
C PHE A 3 -0.36 12.10 -17.69
N CYS A 4 -1.24 13.08 -17.48
CA CYS A 4 -2.11 13.13 -16.31
C CYS A 4 -3.30 12.23 -16.64
N ASP A 5 -3.12 10.92 -16.48
CA ASP A 5 -4.21 9.97 -16.72
C ASP A 5 -5.20 10.06 -15.56
N LYS A 6 -6.29 10.79 -15.84
CA LYS A 6 -7.43 10.92 -14.94
C LYS A 6 -8.23 9.62 -15.02
N ARG A 7 -8.13 8.84 -13.93
CA ARG A 7 -9.02 7.76 -13.46
C ARG A 7 -8.36 6.38 -13.48
N VAL A 8 -7.54 6.11 -12.46
CA VAL A 8 -7.38 4.73 -12.00
C VAL A 8 -8.74 4.30 -11.43
N THR A 9 -9.52 3.54 -12.19
CA THR A 9 -10.84 3.07 -11.74
C THR A 9 -10.68 2.03 -10.62
N ARG A 10 -11.71 1.88 -9.77
CA ARG A 10 -11.81 0.92 -8.66
C ARG A 10 -11.32 -0.51 -9.00
N LEU A 11 -11.52 -0.95 -10.24
CA LEU A 11 -11.09 -2.27 -10.72
C LEU A 11 -9.57 -2.32 -10.99
N GLN A 12 -8.96 -1.22 -11.42
CA GLN A 12 -7.51 -1.15 -11.70
C GLN A 12 -6.65 -1.11 -10.43
N ILE A 13 -7.18 -0.61 -9.30
CA ILE A 13 -6.43 -0.53 -8.03
C ILE A 13 -6.28 -1.91 -7.38
N ASN A 14 -7.32 -2.75 -7.45
CA ASN A 14 -7.25 -4.12 -6.92
C ASN A 14 -6.21 -4.96 -7.67
N ASP A 15 -6.11 -4.81 -8.99
CA ASP A 15 -5.12 -5.51 -9.81
C ASP A 15 -3.69 -4.96 -9.63
N ALA A 16 -3.56 -3.75 -9.07
CA ALA A 16 -2.28 -3.09 -8.83
C ALA A 16 -1.58 -3.56 -7.54
N ILE A 17 -2.25 -4.26 -6.62
CA ILE A 17 -1.63 -4.75 -5.38
C ILE A 17 -1.73 -6.26 -5.33
N LYS A 18 -0.62 -6.96 -5.53
CA LYS A 18 -0.52 -8.42 -5.47
C LYS A 18 0.02 -8.89 -4.13
N LEU A 19 -0.32 -10.11 -3.73
CA LEU A 19 0.23 -10.78 -2.56
C LEU A 19 1.02 -11.99 -3.00
N LYS A 20 2.25 -12.16 -2.49
CA LYS A 20 3.11 -13.28 -2.88
C LYS A 20 4.05 -13.69 -1.76
N ARG A 21 4.45 -14.96 -1.72
CA ARG A 21 5.49 -15.35 -0.77
C ARG A 21 6.83 -14.87 -1.31
N VAL A 22 7.69 -14.42 -0.41
CA VAL A 22 9.04 -13.98 -0.78
C VAL A 22 9.91 -15.10 -1.38
N TYR A 23 9.54 -16.36 -1.14
CA TYR A 23 10.20 -17.54 -1.69
C TYR A 23 9.66 -17.94 -3.07
N ASP A 24 8.54 -17.37 -3.51
CA ASP A 24 8.01 -17.64 -4.84
C ASP A 24 8.82 -16.85 -5.87
N ALA A 25 9.04 -17.45 -7.04
CA ALA A 25 9.84 -16.86 -8.11
C ALA A 25 9.29 -15.50 -8.53
N ALA A 26 10.16 -14.50 -8.67
CA ALA A 26 9.76 -13.19 -9.18
C ALA A 26 9.24 -13.29 -10.62
N GLN A 27 8.18 -12.55 -10.90
CA GLN A 27 7.56 -12.49 -12.23
C GLN A 27 7.59 -11.06 -12.76
N SER A 28 7.61 -10.91 -14.09
CA SER A 28 7.69 -9.60 -14.76
C SER A 28 6.51 -8.69 -14.47
N ASP A 29 5.37 -9.25 -14.07
CA ASP A 29 4.15 -8.54 -13.71
C ASP A 29 4.04 -8.27 -12.19
N ASP A 30 5.04 -8.64 -11.38
CA ASP A 30 5.06 -8.35 -9.94
C ASP A 30 5.18 -6.84 -9.66
N GLY A 31 5.64 -6.05 -10.63
CA GLY A 31 5.92 -4.63 -10.42
C GLY A 31 6.97 -4.42 -9.32
N LYS A 32 6.79 -3.42 -8.46
CA LYS A 32 7.69 -3.22 -7.31
C LYS A 32 7.41 -4.23 -6.20
N ARG A 33 8.44 -4.95 -5.78
CA ARG A 33 8.38 -5.99 -4.76
C ARG A 33 8.70 -5.43 -3.38
N VAL A 34 7.68 -5.34 -2.52
CA VAL A 34 7.76 -4.73 -1.20
C VAL A 34 7.68 -5.79 -0.12
N LEU A 35 8.76 -6.00 0.63
CA LEU A 35 8.75 -6.87 1.81
C LEU A 35 8.02 -6.18 2.96
N ALA A 36 6.96 -6.81 3.45
CA ALA A 36 6.15 -6.35 4.57
C ALA A 36 6.27 -7.31 5.77
N ASP A 37 7.48 -7.82 6.05
CA ASP A 37 7.78 -8.54 7.30
C ASP A 37 8.78 -7.75 8.14
N ARG A 38 8.69 -7.81 9.47
CA ARG A 38 9.71 -7.18 10.34
C ARG A 38 11.09 -7.82 10.23
N LEU A 39 11.12 -9.10 9.92
CA LEU A 39 12.35 -9.88 9.87
C LEU A 39 12.67 -10.22 8.43
N TRP A 40 13.96 -10.12 8.09
CA TRP A 40 14.42 -10.58 6.81
C TRP A 40 14.18 -12.09 6.66
N PRO A 41 13.64 -12.56 5.53
CA PRO A 41 13.39 -13.98 5.27
C PRO A 41 14.67 -14.81 5.37
N ARG A 42 14.61 -15.94 6.06
CA ARG A 42 15.79 -16.79 6.26
C ARG A 42 16.23 -17.42 4.94
N GLY A 43 17.54 -17.55 4.76
CA GLY A 43 18.12 -18.24 3.60
C GLY A 43 18.02 -17.47 2.27
N LEU A 44 17.48 -16.26 2.26
CA LEU A 44 17.44 -15.40 1.08
C LEU A 44 18.52 -14.32 1.18
N SER A 45 19.35 -14.19 0.15
CA SER A 45 20.25 -13.04 0.03
C SER A 45 19.49 -11.84 -0.54
N LYS A 46 19.95 -10.62 -0.24
CA LYS A 46 19.36 -9.38 -0.79
C LYS A 46 19.22 -9.42 -2.32
N THR A 47 20.27 -9.90 -3.00
CA THR A 47 20.29 -10.03 -4.47
C THR A 47 19.30 -11.08 -4.99
N LYS A 48 19.13 -12.21 -4.29
CA LYS A 48 18.22 -13.29 -4.72
C LYS A 48 16.76 -12.97 -4.45
N ALA A 49 16.46 -12.20 -3.42
CA ALA A 49 15.09 -11.94 -3.00
C ALA A 49 14.33 -11.01 -3.97
N GLN A 50 15.05 -10.23 -4.78
CA GLN A 50 14.50 -9.22 -5.69
C GLN A 50 13.47 -8.35 -4.97
N ILE A 51 13.88 -7.79 -3.83
CA ILE A 51 13.05 -6.90 -3.00
C ILE A 51 13.50 -5.47 -3.31
N ASP A 52 12.57 -4.65 -3.79
CA ASP A 52 12.81 -3.25 -4.12
C ASP A 52 12.70 -2.35 -2.87
N LEU A 53 11.81 -2.70 -1.94
CA LEU A 53 11.59 -1.96 -0.69
C LEU A 53 11.33 -2.90 0.48
N TRP A 54 11.89 -2.58 1.64
CA TRP A 54 11.58 -3.26 2.90
C TRP A 54 10.81 -2.33 3.83
N CYS A 55 9.48 -2.45 3.84
CA CYS A 55 8.59 -1.61 4.63
C CYS A 55 8.25 -2.27 5.97
N GLN A 56 9.17 -2.23 6.92
CA GLN A 56 8.95 -2.81 8.25
C GLN A 56 7.90 -2.04 9.07
N ALA A 57 7.73 -0.75 8.79
CA ALA A 57 6.88 0.14 9.57
C ALA A 57 5.40 -0.28 9.53
N VAL A 58 4.93 -0.82 8.39
CA VAL A 58 3.54 -1.27 8.23
C VAL A 58 3.26 -2.63 8.87
N CYS A 59 4.24 -3.32 9.45
CA CYS A 59 4.03 -4.66 10.01
C CYS A 59 3.23 -4.63 11.34
N PRO A 60 2.39 -5.63 11.63
CA PRO A 60 1.61 -5.72 12.88
C PRO A 60 2.52 -5.84 14.10
N SER A 61 2.36 -5.03 15.15
CA SER A 61 3.27 -4.92 16.29
C SER A 61 3.76 -6.26 16.85
N THR A 62 4.93 -6.26 17.48
CA THR A 62 5.50 -7.48 18.07
C THR A 62 4.51 -8.15 19.02
N LYS A 63 3.77 -7.38 19.82
CA LYS A 63 2.75 -7.89 20.74
C LYS A 63 1.61 -8.56 19.97
N LEU A 64 0.97 -7.84 19.05
CA LEU A 64 -0.17 -8.34 18.29
C LEU A 64 0.20 -9.60 17.48
N ARG A 65 1.36 -9.57 16.81
CA ARG A 65 1.91 -10.71 16.08
C ARG A 65 2.12 -11.92 16.98
N GLN A 66 2.64 -11.73 18.19
CA GLN A 66 2.88 -12.85 19.12
C GLN A 66 1.57 -13.46 19.63
N GLN A 67 0.57 -12.64 19.95
CA GLN A 67 -0.73 -13.13 20.41
C GLN A 67 -1.42 -13.97 19.33
N TYR A 68 -1.42 -13.48 18.09
CA TYR A 68 -1.97 -14.21 16.95
C TYR A 68 -1.21 -15.53 16.69
N HIS A 69 0.12 -15.51 16.65
CA HIS A 69 0.89 -16.75 16.42
C HIS A 69 0.81 -17.76 17.56
N ARG A 70 0.49 -17.34 18.78
CA ARG A 70 0.25 -18.23 19.92
C ARG A 70 -1.17 -18.77 19.98
N GLY A 71 -2.05 -18.33 19.09
CA GLY A 71 -3.47 -18.70 19.11
C GLY A 71 -4.27 -18.02 20.23
N GLU A 72 -3.70 -16.98 20.86
CA GLU A 72 -4.40 -16.16 21.86
C GLU A 72 -5.43 -15.23 21.21
N LEU A 73 -5.28 -14.97 19.90
CA LEU A 73 -6.22 -14.26 19.06
C LEU A 73 -6.59 -15.11 17.85
N SER A 74 -7.87 -15.17 17.53
CA SER A 74 -8.35 -15.66 16.24
C SER A 74 -8.00 -14.68 15.11
N TYR A 75 -8.09 -15.13 13.86
CA TYR A 75 -7.90 -14.22 12.72
C TYR A 75 -8.96 -13.09 12.70
N ALA A 76 -10.19 -13.40 13.08
CA ALA A 76 -11.28 -12.43 13.17
C ALA A 76 -11.03 -11.33 14.22
N GLU A 77 -10.28 -11.63 15.29
CA GLU A 77 -9.87 -10.64 16.30
C GLU A 77 -8.58 -9.92 15.91
N PHE A 78 -7.67 -10.61 15.20
CA PHE A 78 -6.42 -10.04 14.72
C PHE A 78 -6.66 -8.91 13.70
N VAL A 79 -7.60 -9.08 12.76
CA VAL A 79 -7.89 -8.10 11.70
C VAL A 79 -8.20 -6.70 12.26
N PRO A 80 -9.23 -6.50 13.10
CA PRO A 80 -9.54 -5.17 13.62
C PRO A 80 -8.44 -4.60 14.52
N ALA A 81 -7.74 -5.45 15.28
CA ALA A 81 -6.61 -5.02 16.09
C ALA A 81 -5.45 -4.48 15.23
N TYR A 82 -5.16 -5.12 14.09
CA TYR A 82 -4.14 -4.66 13.17
C TYR A 82 -4.58 -3.42 12.38
N GLN A 83 -5.85 -3.32 11.99
CA GLN A 83 -6.40 -2.11 11.37
C GLN A 83 -6.26 -0.90 12.29
N ALA A 84 -6.49 -1.07 13.59
CA ALA A 84 -6.26 -0.01 14.58
C ALA A 84 -4.79 0.42 14.65
N GLU A 85 -3.84 -0.50 14.52
CA GLU A 85 -2.41 -0.13 14.43
C GLU A 85 -2.11 0.62 13.12
N LEU A 86 -2.68 0.19 11.99
CA LEU A 86 -2.50 0.84 10.70
C LEU A 86 -3.08 2.26 10.66
N ALA A 87 -4.17 2.51 11.38
CA ALA A 87 -4.79 3.83 11.48
C ALA A 87 -3.80 4.92 11.96
N GLU A 88 -2.82 4.54 12.79
CA GLU A 88 -1.81 5.43 13.34
C GLU A 88 -0.56 5.60 12.45
N LEU A 89 -0.50 4.92 11.29
CA LEU A 89 0.69 4.82 10.43
C LEU A 89 0.55 5.60 9.11
N ASP A 90 0.21 6.88 9.18
CA ASP A 90 -0.04 7.68 7.99
C ASP A 90 1.15 7.76 7.03
N GLN A 91 2.35 8.10 7.52
CA GLN A 91 3.52 8.32 6.65
C GLN A 91 3.94 7.05 5.86
N PRO A 92 4.12 5.87 6.50
CA PRO A 92 4.43 4.65 5.75
C PRO A 92 3.34 4.24 4.76
N LEU A 93 2.06 4.42 5.11
CA LEU A 93 0.95 4.08 4.21
C LEU A 93 0.89 5.03 3.01
N LEU A 94 1.12 6.33 3.21
CA LEU A 94 1.21 7.31 2.13
C LEU A 94 2.35 6.99 1.16
N GLU A 95 3.51 6.54 1.65
CA GLU A 95 4.61 6.11 0.79
C GLU A 95 4.22 4.93 -0.11
N LEU A 96 3.56 3.91 0.46
CA LEU A 96 3.05 2.78 -0.31
C LEU A 96 1.98 3.19 -1.32
N MET A 97 1.04 4.06 -0.93
CA MET A 97 0.04 4.61 -1.84
C MET A 97 0.68 5.32 -3.03
N ARG A 98 1.70 6.15 -2.79
CA ARG A 98 2.47 6.82 -3.87
C ARG A 98 3.18 5.84 -4.79
N MET A 99 3.66 4.70 -4.28
CA MET A 99 4.24 3.65 -5.11
C MET A 99 3.19 2.97 -5.98
N ILE A 100 2.00 2.68 -5.42
CA ILE A 100 0.87 2.06 -6.14
C ILE A 100 0.40 2.98 -7.29
N ARG A 101 0.39 4.30 -7.08
CA ARG A 101 0.07 5.27 -8.14
C ARG A 101 1.10 5.29 -9.28
N GLN A 102 2.33 4.83 -9.06
CA GLN A 102 3.36 4.74 -10.10
C GLN A 102 3.30 3.44 -10.90
N GLY A 103 2.57 2.43 -10.42
CA GLY A 103 2.46 1.13 -11.05
C GLY A 103 2.17 0.01 -10.05
N PRO A 104 2.03 -1.24 -10.53
CA PRO A 104 1.72 -2.37 -9.67
C PRO A 104 2.82 -2.60 -8.63
N ILE A 105 2.41 -3.05 -7.46
CA ILE A 105 3.29 -3.54 -6.40
C ILE A 105 2.90 -4.98 -6.02
N THR A 106 3.88 -5.72 -5.53
CA THR A 106 3.67 -7.02 -4.88
C THR A 106 4.11 -6.93 -3.43
N LEU A 107 3.17 -7.09 -2.51
CA LEU A 107 3.44 -7.23 -1.08
C LEU A 107 3.95 -8.65 -0.81
N LEU A 108 5.12 -8.73 -0.18
CA LEU A 108 5.82 -9.97 0.10
C LEU A 108 5.83 -10.29 1.58
N SER A 109 5.64 -11.58 1.91
CA SER A 109 5.87 -12.13 3.24
C SER A 109 6.50 -13.52 3.17
N ALA A 110 7.19 -13.92 4.22
CA ALA A 110 7.78 -15.25 4.40
C ALA A 110 6.78 -16.28 4.95
N VAL A 111 5.59 -15.85 5.39
CA VAL A 111 4.55 -16.75 5.91
C VAL A 111 4.09 -17.76 4.85
N LYS A 112 3.61 -18.92 5.30
CA LYS A 112 3.14 -19.99 4.40
C LYS A 112 1.74 -19.73 3.88
N ASP A 113 0.82 -19.40 4.80
CA ASP A 113 -0.55 -19.04 4.47
C ASP A 113 -0.67 -17.52 4.38
N LEU A 114 -0.73 -16.99 3.15
CA LEU A 114 -0.89 -15.56 2.92
C LEU A 114 -2.31 -15.08 3.24
N GLN A 115 -3.33 -15.94 3.07
CA GLN A 115 -4.73 -15.55 3.22
C GLN A 115 -5.11 -15.32 4.68
N GLN A 116 -4.42 -16.01 5.60
CA GLN A 116 -4.53 -15.79 7.04
C GLN A 116 -3.32 -15.02 7.62
N SER A 117 -2.63 -14.25 6.78
CA SER A 117 -1.55 -13.36 7.21
C SER A 117 -2.05 -11.93 7.42
N HIS A 118 -1.14 -11.02 7.75
CA HIS A 118 -1.43 -9.59 7.81
C HIS A 118 -1.51 -8.93 6.43
N LEU A 119 -1.02 -9.57 5.36
CA LEU A 119 -0.98 -8.97 4.03
C LEU A 119 -2.36 -8.62 3.45
N PRO A 120 -3.41 -9.48 3.55
CA PRO A 120 -4.74 -9.12 3.06
C PRO A 120 -5.32 -7.91 3.79
N VAL A 121 -5.01 -7.75 5.08
CA VAL A 121 -5.45 -6.59 5.88
C VAL A 121 -4.76 -5.31 5.41
N LEU A 122 -3.44 -5.36 5.22
CA LEU A 122 -2.67 -4.23 4.68
C LEU A 122 -3.13 -3.85 3.26
N GLN A 123 -3.33 -4.85 2.39
CA GLN A 123 -3.85 -4.63 1.03
C GLN A 123 -5.22 -3.95 1.07
N HIS A 124 -6.14 -4.45 1.91
CA HIS A 124 -7.45 -3.86 2.07
C HIS A 124 -7.38 -2.41 2.53
N GLU A 125 -6.56 -2.11 3.54
CA GLU A 125 -6.37 -0.75 4.06
C GLU A 125 -5.85 0.21 2.98
N LEU A 126 -4.85 -0.20 2.20
CA LEU A 126 -4.31 0.60 1.10
C LEU A 126 -5.38 0.89 0.03
N ILE A 127 -6.18 -0.11 -0.34
CA ILE A 127 -7.28 0.06 -1.30
C ILE A 127 -8.32 1.05 -0.77
N GLN A 128 -8.72 0.94 0.51
CA GLN A 128 -9.69 1.87 1.09
C GLN A 128 -9.16 3.31 1.09
N ARG A 129 -7.90 3.52 1.49
CA ARG A 129 -7.29 4.85 1.51
C ARG A 129 -7.14 5.45 0.11
N LEU A 130 -6.77 4.65 -0.89
CA LEU A 130 -6.70 5.10 -2.28
C LEU A 130 -8.09 5.50 -2.82
N HIS A 131 -9.14 4.74 -2.49
CA HIS A 131 -10.50 5.12 -2.87
C HIS A 131 -10.96 6.40 -2.17
N ALA A 132 -10.64 6.58 -0.89
CA ALA A 132 -10.97 7.79 -0.15
C ALA A 132 -10.25 9.02 -0.73
N GLU A 133 -8.98 8.88 -1.11
CA GLU A 133 -8.20 9.90 -1.81
C GLU A 133 -8.83 10.25 -3.17
N ASP A 134 -9.22 9.26 -3.97
CA ASP A 134 -9.86 9.47 -5.28
C ASP A 134 -11.23 10.15 -5.17
N ALA A 135 -12.01 9.82 -4.14
CA ALA A 135 -13.29 10.46 -3.84
C ALA A 135 -13.08 11.93 -3.45
N ALA A 136 -12.14 12.20 -2.53
CA ALA A 136 -11.82 13.57 -2.10
C ALA A 136 -11.33 14.45 -3.27
N ALA A 137 -10.50 13.91 -4.17
CA ALA A 137 -10.03 14.63 -5.36
C ALA A 137 -11.14 14.90 -6.40
N SER A 138 -12.23 14.14 -6.36
CA SER A 138 -13.38 14.30 -7.26
C SER A 138 -14.42 15.30 -6.74
N ASP A 139 -14.52 15.45 -5.41
CA ASP A 139 -15.47 16.33 -4.72
C ASP A 139 -14.95 17.75 -4.46
N GLU A 140 -13.69 18.05 -4.79
CA GLU A 140 -13.16 19.41 -4.67
C GLU A 140 -13.78 20.31 -5.76
N PRO A 141 -14.55 21.36 -5.40
CA PRO A 141 -15.07 22.29 -6.37
C PRO A 141 -13.88 22.97 -7.02
N SER A 142 -13.65 22.64 -8.30
CA SER A 142 -12.71 23.30 -9.19
C SER A 142 -12.75 24.81 -8.94
N SER A 143 -11.82 25.33 -8.14
CA SER A 143 -11.72 26.76 -7.93
C SER A 143 -11.52 27.39 -9.31
N PRO A 144 -12.38 28.34 -9.73
CA PRO A 144 -12.22 29.01 -11.00
C PRO A 144 -10.84 29.67 -11.00
N VAL A 145 -9.99 29.22 -11.92
CA VAL A 145 -8.78 29.95 -12.27
C VAL A 145 -9.26 31.28 -12.88
N CYS A 146 -9.40 32.31 -12.04
CA CYS A 146 -9.57 33.68 -12.48
C CYS A 146 -8.23 34.19 -13.04
N TYR A 147 -7.87 33.76 -14.25
CA TYR A 147 -7.02 34.59 -15.11
C TYR A 147 -7.92 35.64 -15.78
N GLY A 148 -8.28 36.68 -15.04
CA GLY A 148 -8.79 37.93 -15.59
C GLY A 148 -7.65 38.93 -15.65
N LYS A 149 -7.02 39.10 -16.82
CA LYS A 149 -6.07 40.18 -17.09
C LYS A 149 -6.76 41.54 -16.85
N GLN A 150 -6.26 42.33 -15.91
CA GLN A 150 -6.43 43.78 -15.90
C GLN A 150 -5.05 44.42 -15.99
N PHE A 151 -4.58 44.59 -17.24
CA PHE A 151 -3.59 45.60 -17.56
C PHE A 151 -4.34 46.93 -17.65
N ASN A 152 -4.33 47.72 -16.57
CA ASN A 152 -4.75 49.10 -16.65
C ASN A 152 -3.59 49.90 -17.25
N HIS A 153 -3.79 50.30 -18.51
CA HIS A 153 -3.06 51.39 -19.16
C HIS A 153 -3.40 52.68 -18.41
N TRP A 154 -2.40 53.38 -17.89
CA TRP A 154 -2.55 54.74 -17.38
C TRP A 154 -1.90 55.67 -18.41
N ASP A 155 -2.69 56.62 -18.92
CA ASP A 155 -2.23 57.87 -19.55
C ASP A 155 -1.50 58.76 -18.54
#